data_AF-A0A7S2HME6-F1
#
_entry.id   AF-A0A7S2HME6-F1
#
_cell.length_a   1.000
_cell.length_b   1.000
_cell.length_c   1.000
_cell.angle_alpha   90.00
_cell.angle_beta   90.00
_cell.angle_gamma   90.00
#
_symmetry.space_group_name_H-M   'P 1'
#
loop_
_entity.id
_entity.type
_entity.pdbx_description
1 polymer ?
#
loop_
_entity_poly.entity_id
_entity_poly.type
_entity_poly.pdbx_seq_one_letter_code
_entity_poly.pdbx_strand_id
1 'polypeptide(L)'
;MSPTGERPPAAYTGMAFVKEYYSVLAKEPENVHKFYKDPSLFYRGAEGSGADEIRVEGPGNIDSEIKSRGERACRVEISSVESQESMQGGVLVLVTGYLTFAGTQERQRFTQTFFLHPQSDPYDGYFVLNDILRYVGADGAEKQPARQAPQPQAPAPAQAPSWQQPTHPPAQPPSQPPSQPAARMA
;
A
#
# COMPACT_ATOMS: atom_id res chain seq x y z
N MET A 1 24.44 27.38 -2.86
CA MET A 1 23.68 28.13 -3.87
C MET A 1 24.30 27.87 -5.22
N SER A 2 23.53 27.44 -6.22
CA SER A 2 24.01 27.38 -7.60
C SER A 2 24.20 28.81 -8.14
N PRO A 3 25.18 29.08 -9.02
CA PRO A 3 25.57 30.44 -9.39
C PRO A 3 24.52 31.23 -10.21
N THR A 4 23.39 30.63 -10.57
CA THR A 4 22.46 31.14 -11.59
C THR A 4 21.11 31.63 -11.07
N GLY A 5 20.85 31.60 -9.75
CA GLY A 5 19.51 31.92 -9.21
C GLY A 5 18.43 30.91 -9.61
N GLU A 6 18.86 29.77 -10.16
CA GLU A 6 18.00 28.72 -10.68
C GLU A 6 17.62 27.75 -9.55
N ARG A 7 16.35 27.37 -9.52
CA ARG A 7 15.81 26.46 -8.51
C ARG A 7 16.47 25.08 -8.68
N PRO A 8 16.82 24.36 -7.60
CA PRO A 8 17.44 23.05 -7.72
C PRO A 8 16.50 22.05 -8.44
N PRO A 9 17.05 21.07 -9.19
CA PRO A 9 16.24 20.04 -9.85
C PRO A 9 15.32 19.31 -8.88
N ALA A 10 14.12 18.92 -9.32
CA ALA A 10 13.13 18.25 -8.47
C ALA A 10 13.69 17.03 -7.73
N ALA A 11 14.52 16.21 -8.40
CA ALA A 11 15.16 15.04 -7.80
C ALA A 11 16.09 15.40 -6.63
N TYR A 12 16.87 16.48 -6.76
CA TYR A 12 17.73 16.95 -5.69
C TYR A 12 16.90 17.49 -4.52
N THR A 13 15.90 18.32 -4.82
CA THR A 13 15.00 18.92 -3.83
C THR A 13 14.25 17.85 -3.04
N GLY A 14 13.65 16.86 -3.72
CA GLY A 14 12.92 15.78 -3.07
C GLY A 14 13.81 14.88 -2.21
N MET A 15 15.01 14.51 -2.70
CA MET A 15 15.96 13.72 -1.91
C MET A 15 16.43 14.46 -0.65
N ALA A 16 16.77 15.74 -0.77
CA ALA A 16 17.18 16.57 0.36
C ALA A 16 16.04 16.70 1.39
N PHE A 17 14.82 17.00 0.92
CA PHE A 17 13.63 17.09 1.74
C PHE A 17 13.36 15.77 2.49
N VAL A 18 13.33 14.63 1.80
CA VAL A 18 13.08 13.32 2.43
C VAL A 18 14.10 13.03 3.52
N LYS A 19 15.39 13.25 3.24
CA LYS A 19 16.45 13.02 4.22
C LYS A 19 16.24 13.85 5.49
N GLU A 20 15.90 15.12 5.32
CA GLU A 20 15.67 16.04 6.44
C GLU A 20 14.38 15.69 7.20
N TYR A 21 13.26 15.58 6.48
CA TYR A 21 11.95 15.30 7.04
C TYR A 21 11.94 14.04 7.92
N TYR A 22 12.46 12.91 7.42
CA TYR A 22 12.48 11.68 8.21
C TYR A 22 13.56 11.67 9.30
N SER A 23 14.64 12.45 9.17
CA SER A 23 15.59 12.66 10.27
C SER A 23 14.93 13.42 11.42
N VAL A 24 14.19 14.49 11.11
CA VAL A 24 13.43 15.27 12.10
C VAL A 24 12.32 14.42 12.70
N LEU A 25 11.55 13.69 11.89
CA LEU A 25 10.49 12.79 12.38
C LEU A 25 11.01 11.77 13.40
N ALA A 26 12.19 11.19 13.15
CA ALA A 26 12.77 10.18 14.03
C ALA A 26 13.42 10.76 15.30
N LYS A 27 14.05 11.95 15.21
CA LYS A 27 14.89 12.50 16.29
C LYS A 27 14.22 13.62 17.08
N GLU A 28 13.45 14.46 16.39
CA GLU A 28 12.86 15.71 16.89
C GLU A 28 11.41 15.85 16.35
N PRO A 29 10.51 14.89 16.63
CA PRO A 29 9.15 14.88 16.09
C PRO A 29 8.35 16.15 16.45
N GLU A 30 8.68 16.80 17.56
CA GLU A 30 8.14 18.10 17.97
C GLU A 30 8.49 19.26 17.00
N ASN A 31 9.44 19.06 16.08
CA ASN A 31 9.83 20.04 15.09
C ASN A 31 9.23 19.75 13.70
N VAL A 32 8.52 18.63 13.52
CA VAL A 32 7.97 18.25 12.20
C VAL A 32 6.92 19.25 11.71
N HIS A 33 6.11 19.83 12.61
CA HIS A 33 5.10 20.82 12.22
C HIS A 33 5.69 22.07 11.54
N LYS A 34 7.00 22.33 11.69
CA LYS A 34 7.70 23.47 11.08
C LYS A 34 7.89 23.34 9.57
N PHE A 35 7.71 22.14 9.01
CA PHE A 35 7.68 21.95 7.56
C PHE A 35 6.40 22.45 6.90
N TYR A 36 5.37 22.79 7.69
CA TYR A 36 4.03 23.10 7.23
C TYR A 36 3.67 24.56 7.49
N LYS A 37 2.67 25.05 6.76
CA LYS A 37 2.06 26.38 6.91
C LYS A 37 0.55 26.25 7.04
N ASP A 38 -0.14 27.37 7.27
CA ASP A 38 -1.60 27.38 7.46
C ASP A 38 -2.40 26.61 6.40
N PRO A 39 -2.13 26.72 5.08
CA PRO A 39 -2.91 25.98 4.08
C PRO A 39 -2.50 24.50 3.92
N SER A 40 -1.59 24.00 4.75
CA SER A 40 -1.06 22.65 4.62
C SER A 40 -2.09 21.60 5.01
N LEU A 41 -2.22 20.57 4.18
CA LEU A 41 -3.11 19.42 4.38
C LEU A 41 -2.31 18.18 4.75
N PHE A 42 -2.75 17.48 5.79
CA PHE A 42 -2.12 16.29 6.33
C PHE A 42 -3.11 15.16 6.44
N TYR A 43 -2.73 14.04 5.84
CA TYR A 43 -3.58 12.87 5.72
C TYR A 43 -2.82 11.61 6.14
N ARG A 44 -3.44 10.80 7.00
CA ARG A 44 -2.92 9.49 7.43
C ARG A 44 -4.03 8.46 7.30
N GLY A 45 -3.72 7.31 6.72
CA GLY A 45 -4.66 6.18 6.68
C GLY A 45 -3.94 4.85 6.50
N ALA A 46 -4.66 3.76 6.68
CA ALA A 46 -4.19 2.42 6.32
C ALA A 46 -5.10 1.84 5.24
N GLU A 47 -4.55 0.93 4.45
CA GLU A 47 -5.32 0.21 3.45
C GLU A 47 -6.46 -0.60 4.11
N GLY A 48 -7.68 -0.46 3.59
CA GLY A 48 -8.86 -1.17 4.10
C GLY A 48 -9.45 -0.61 5.41
N SER A 49 -8.83 0.40 6.04
CA SER A 49 -9.25 0.93 7.34
C SER A 49 -10.16 2.16 7.23
N GLY A 50 -11.08 2.24 6.26
CA GLY A 50 -11.75 3.50 5.84
C GLY A 50 -12.34 4.41 6.94
N ALA A 51 -12.61 3.90 8.15
CA ALA A 51 -13.06 4.68 9.31
C ALA A 51 -11.92 5.35 10.13
N ASP A 52 -10.67 4.90 10.01
CA ASP A 52 -9.51 5.33 10.81
C ASP A 52 -8.61 6.33 10.05
N GLU A 53 -9.17 7.02 9.06
CA GLU A 53 -8.47 8.04 8.28
C GLU A 53 -8.42 9.37 9.04
N ILE A 54 -7.21 9.91 9.23
CA ILE A 54 -6.99 11.22 9.83
C ILE A 54 -6.84 12.27 8.73
N ARG A 55 -7.58 13.37 8.85
CA ARG A 55 -7.45 14.56 8.00
C ARG A 55 -7.36 15.80 8.88
N VAL A 56 -6.26 16.53 8.81
CA VAL A 56 -6.09 17.80 9.51
C VAL A 56 -5.44 18.85 8.62
N GLU A 57 -5.65 20.12 8.99
CA GLU A 57 -5.12 21.29 8.30
C GLU A 57 -4.34 22.18 9.27
N GLY A 58 -3.24 22.75 8.78
CA GLY A 58 -2.43 23.72 9.50
C GLY A 58 -1.48 23.13 10.55
N PRO A 59 -0.38 23.82 10.85
CA PRO A 59 0.73 23.27 11.63
C PRO A 59 0.34 22.88 13.07
N GLY A 60 -0.58 23.62 13.70
CA GLY A 60 -1.02 23.32 15.08
C GLY A 60 -1.78 22.00 15.22
N ASN A 61 -2.68 21.70 14.28
CA ASN A 61 -3.40 20.43 14.27
C ASN A 61 -2.47 19.28 13.85
N ILE A 62 -1.60 19.52 12.86
CA ILE A 62 -0.58 18.55 12.44
C ILE A 62 0.35 18.17 13.60
N ASP A 63 0.83 19.15 14.37
CA ASP A 63 1.65 18.92 15.56
C ASP A 63 0.92 18.07 16.60
N SER A 64 -0.36 18.39 16.84
CA SER A 64 -1.22 17.65 17.76
C SER A 64 -1.39 16.19 17.32
N GLU A 65 -1.60 15.95 16.03
CA GLU A 65 -1.72 14.59 15.45
C GLU A 65 -0.42 13.79 15.49
N ILE A 66 0.72 14.44 15.26
CA ILE A 66 2.04 13.77 15.36
C ILE A 66 2.32 13.36 16.81
N LYS A 67 1.94 14.22 17.78
CA LYS A 67 2.11 13.96 19.22
C LYS A 67 1.13 12.93 19.76
N SER A 68 -0.12 12.93 19.30
CA SER A 68 -1.19 12.06 19.80
C SER A 68 -0.95 10.58 19.50
N ARG A 69 -0.19 10.28 18.44
CA ARG A 69 -0.01 8.90 17.94
C ARG A 69 0.72 7.95 18.89
N GLY A 70 1.25 8.40 20.04
CA GLY A 70 1.73 7.58 21.17
C GLY A 70 2.97 6.72 20.89
N GLU A 71 3.10 6.25 19.66
CA GLU A 71 4.16 5.43 19.11
C GLU A 71 4.99 6.29 18.15
N ARG A 72 6.10 6.82 18.66
CA ARG A 72 7.07 7.50 17.80
C ARG A 72 7.73 6.47 16.89
N ALA A 73 7.80 6.78 15.60
CA ALA A 73 8.65 6.03 14.69
C ALA A 73 10.10 6.20 15.15
N CYS A 74 10.74 5.09 15.55
CA CYS A 74 12.14 5.10 16.02
C CYS A 74 13.13 4.79 14.89
N ARG A 75 12.67 4.15 13.81
CA ARG A 75 13.48 3.83 12.65
C ARG A 75 12.68 4.06 11.38
N VAL A 76 13.35 4.64 10.40
CA VAL A 76 12.83 4.88 9.05
C VAL A 76 13.76 4.19 8.06
N GLU A 77 13.20 3.38 7.18
CA GLU A 77 13.93 2.74 6.08
C GLU A 77 13.28 3.18 4.76
N ILE A 78 13.96 4.06 4.02
CA ILE A 78 13.47 4.55 2.73
C ILE A 78 13.89 3.57 1.63
N SER A 79 12.91 3.06 0.90
CA SER A 79 13.10 2.14 -0.22
C SER A 79 13.28 2.89 -1.54
N SER A 80 12.45 3.92 -1.77
CA SER A 80 12.52 4.72 -2.99
C SER A 80 12.08 6.17 -2.74
N VAL A 81 12.60 7.07 -3.57
CA VAL A 81 12.21 8.48 -3.64
C VAL A 81 12.15 8.85 -5.11
N GLU A 82 10.95 9.20 -5.56
CA GLU A 82 10.73 9.76 -6.89
C GLU A 82 10.28 11.20 -6.76
N SER A 83 10.72 12.09 -7.64
CA SER A 83 10.32 13.50 -7.60
C SER A 83 10.18 14.08 -8.98
N GLN A 84 9.19 14.96 -9.14
CA GLN A 84 8.88 15.63 -10.41
C GLN A 84 8.62 17.11 -10.17
N GLU A 85 9.06 17.96 -11.11
CA GLU A 85 8.57 19.34 -11.14
C GLU A 85 7.05 19.34 -11.33
N SER A 86 6.42 20.35 -10.74
CA SER A 86 4.98 20.55 -10.85
C SER A 86 4.64 22.02 -11.04
N MET A 87 3.35 22.34 -11.02
CA MET A 87 2.83 23.68 -11.25
C MET A 87 3.47 24.71 -10.33
N GLN A 88 3.70 25.91 -10.86
CA GLN A 88 4.26 27.06 -10.13
C GLN A 88 5.65 26.77 -9.53
N GLY A 89 6.34 25.76 -10.06
CA GLY A 89 7.65 25.28 -9.60
C GLY A 89 7.62 24.67 -8.19
N GLY A 90 6.47 24.10 -7.82
CA GLY A 90 6.38 23.11 -6.77
C GLY A 90 6.99 21.77 -7.18
N VAL A 91 7.17 20.89 -6.21
CA VAL A 91 7.76 19.56 -6.41
C VAL A 91 6.83 18.50 -5.83
N LEU A 92 6.42 17.55 -6.67
CA LEU A 92 5.73 16.35 -6.21
C LEU A 92 6.79 15.33 -5.82
N VAL A 93 6.68 14.75 -4.62
CA VAL A 93 7.60 13.74 -4.09
C VAL A 93 6.80 12.51 -3.71
N LEU A 94 7.19 11.35 -4.23
CA LEU A 94 6.69 10.04 -3.83
C LEU A 94 7.78 9.33 -3.04
N VAL A 95 7.39 8.74 -1.91
CA VAL A 95 8.27 8.00 -1.03
C VAL A 95 7.65 6.64 -0.74
N THR A 96 8.45 5.58 -0.84
CA THR A 96 8.09 4.27 -0.32
C THR A 96 9.11 3.82 0.71
N GLY A 97 8.66 3.10 1.73
CA GLY A 97 9.56 2.67 2.79
C GLY A 97 8.87 1.91 3.91
N TYR A 98 9.57 1.84 5.03
CA TYR A 98 9.12 1.20 6.26
C TYR A 98 9.34 2.12 7.46
N LEU A 99 8.35 2.19 8.34
CA LEU A 99 8.46 2.78 9.66
C LEU A 99 8.49 1.66 10.70
N THR A 100 9.39 1.76 11.67
CA THR A 100 9.36 0.92 12.87
C THR A 100 8.96 1.77 14.06
N PHE A 101 7.93 1.35 14.79
CA PHE A 101 7.40 2.08 15.93
C PHE A 101 8.04 1.62 17.23
N ALA A 102 8.46 2.58 18.08
CA ALA A 102 9.25 2.28 19.27
C ALA A 102 8.52 1.35 20.26
N GLY A 103 7.21 1.53 20.41
CA GLY A 103 6.40 0.80 21.40
C GLY A 103 6.14 -0.66 21.01
N THR A 104 5.83 -0.91 19.75
CA THR A 104 5.42 -2.24 19.24
C THR A 104 6.54 -2.99 18.57
N GLN A 105 7.61 -2.30 18.15
CA GLN A 105 8.64 -2.82 17.22
C GLN A 105 8.04 -3.32 15.90
N GLU A 106 6.79 -2.95 15.61
CA GLU A 106 6.12 -3.33 14.38
C GLU A 106 6.75 -2.56 13.21
N ARG A 107 7.13 -3.31 12.18
CA ARG A 107 7.67 -2.77 10.94
C ARG A 107 6.54 -2.65 9.92
N GLN A 108 6.10 -1.42 9.72
CA GLN A 108 4.96 -1.09 8.89
C GLN A 108 5.41 -0.49 7.55
N ARG A 109 5.01 -1.11 6.44
CA ARG A 109 5.24 -0.58 5.10
C ARG A 109 4.37 0.66 4.87
N PHE A 110 4.90 1.65 4.16
CA PHE A 110 4.15 2.85 3.80
C PHE A 110 4.47 3.33 2.39
N THR A 111 3.51 4.07 1.84
CA THR A 111 3.68 4.98 0.71
C THR A 111 3.28 6.37 1.18
N GLN A 112 4.10 7.38 0.88
CA GLN A 112 3.83 8.75 1.26
C GLN A 112 4.08 9.69 0.08
N THR A 113 3.12 10.57 -0.20
CA THR A 113 3.23 11.59 -1.23
C THR A 113 3.25 12.96 -0.59
N PHE A 114 4.20 13.79 -1.01
CA PHE A 114 4.28 15.18 -0.63
C PHE A 114 4.14 16.08 -1.84
N PHE A 115 3.49 17.22 -1.66
CA PHE A 115 3.63 18.35 -2.56
C PHE A 115 4.33 19.50 -1.84
N LEU A 116 5.53 19.83 -2.31
CA LEU A 116 6.34 20.93 -1.81
C LEU A 116 5.98 22.20 -2.58
N HIS A 117 5.41 23.18 -1.89
CA HIS A 117 5.08 24.47 -2.49
C HIS A 117 6.24 25.45 -2.24
N PRO A 118 6.71 26.18 -3.28
CA PRO A 118 7.80 27.12 -3.11
C PRO A 118 7.36 28.30 -2.24
N GLN A 119 8.29 28.86 -1.48
CA GLN A 119 8.08 30.07 -0.69
C GLN A 119 9.28 30.99 -0.80
N SER A 120 9.04 32.28 -0.58
CA SER A 120 10.06 33.33 -0.48
C SER A 120 9.96 34.16 0.80
N ASP A 121 8.93 33.92 1.63
CA ASP A 121 8.69 34.63 2.89
C ASP A 121 8.54 33.61 4.04
N PRO A 122 9.32 33.69 5.13
CA PRO A 122 10.40 34.68 5.38
C PRO A 122 11.72 34.40 4.65
N TYR A 123 11.88 33.20 4.10
CA TYR A 123 13.09 32.79 3.38
C TYR A 123 12.72 31.95 2.16
N ASP A 124 13.57 32.02 1.15
CA ASP A 124 13.51 31.17 -0.03
C ASP A 124 13.62 29.69 0.36
N GLY A 125 12.69 28.89 -0.16
CA GLY A 125 12.67 27.45 0.09
C GLY A 125 11.34 26.83 -0.28
N TYR A 126 10.96 25.79 0.45
CA TYR A 126 9.72 25.07 0.27
C TYR A 126 9.05 24.82 1.62
N PHE A 127 7.72 24.75 1.61
CA PHE A 127 6.95 24.13 2.69
C PHE A 127 6.10 22.99 2.12
N VAL A 128 5.67 22.09 2.99
CA VAL A 128 4.81 20.96 2.64
C VAL A 128 3.38 21.44 2.58
N LEU A 129 2.79 21.56 1.39
CA LEU A 129 1.38 21.93 1.23
C LEU A 129 0.47 20.71 1.31
N ASN A 130 0.89 19.57 0.78
CA ASN A 130 0.14 18.32 0.89
C ASN A 130 1.04 17.22 1.42
N ASP A 131 0.55 16.43 2.35
CA ASP A 131 1.19 15.26 2.90
C ASP A 131 0.17 14.12 3.07
N ILE A 132 0.32 13.08 2.26
CA ILE A 132 -0.58 11.93 2.24
C ILE A 132 0.25 10.68 2.52
N LEU A 133 0.13 10.12 3.72
CA LEU A 133 0.75 8.85 4.09
C LEU A 133 -0.32 7.76 4.15
N ARG A 134 -0.06 6.66 3.46
CA ARG A 134 -0.83 5.44 3.54
C ARG A 134 0.05 4.29 4.02
N TYR A 135 -0.35 3.65 5.11
CA TYR A 135 0.18 2.36 5.51
C TYR A 135 -0.36 1.28 4.59
N VAL A 136 0.53 0.50 4.00
CA VAL A 136 0.22 -0.62 3.10
C VAL A 136 0.37 -1.90 3.91
N GLY A 137 -0.52 -2.87 3.74
CA GLY A 137 -0.60 -4.06 4.59
C GLY A 137 0.75 -4.69 4.97
N ALA A 138 0.84 -5.27 6.17
CA ALA A 138 2.07 -5.84 6.68
C ALA A 138 2.63 -6.93 5.74
N ASP A 139 3.88 -6.78 5.31
CA ASP A 139 4.67 -7.85 4.72
C ASP A 139 4.89 -8.91 5.82
N GLY A 140 3.93 -9.82 6.04
CA GLY A 140 4.06 -10.89 7.03
C GLY A 140 2.90 -11.10 8.00
N ALA A 141 1.73 -10.48 7.79
CA ALA A 141 0.50 -11.18 8.16
C ALA A 141 0.21 -12.21 7.07
N GLU A 142 1.07 -13.23 6.93
CA GLU A 142 0.50 -14.55 6.71
C GLU A 142 -0.51 -14.68 7.84
N LYS A 143 -1.80 -14.53 7.52
CA LYS A 143 -2.82 -15.26 8.24
C LYS A 143 -2.27 -16.68 8.23
N GLN A 144 -1.64 -17.12 9.32
CA GLN A 144 -1.48 -18.54 9.57
C GLN A 144 -2.84 -19.11 9.23
N PRO A 145 -2.97 -20.02 8.25
CA PRO A 145 -4.25 -20.64 8.02
C PRO A 145 -4.65 -21.15 9.40
N ALA A 146 -5.78 -20.64 9.90
CA ALA A 146 -6.25 -20.93 11.24
C ALA A 146 -6.01 -22.42 11.45
N ARG A 147 -5.22 -22.79 12.47
CA ARG A 147 -5.02 -24.20 12.82
C ARG A 147 -6.40 -24.82 12.72
N GLN A 148 -6.61 -25.68 11.72
CA GLN A 148 -7.89 -26.31 11.53
C GLN A 148 -8.14 -27.02 12.85
N ALA A 149 -9.14 -26.55 13.61
CA ALA A 149 -9.64 -27.31 14.74
C ALA A 149 -9.90 -28.72 14.19
N PRO A 150 -9.51 -29.80 14.90
CA PRO A 150 -9.75 -31.15 14.41
C PRO A 150 -11.23 -31.26 14.05
N GLN A 151 -11.53 -31.38 12.76
CA GLN A 151 -12.89 -31.66 12.33
C GLN A 151 -13.27 -33.01 12.96
N PRO A 152 -14.44 -33.14 13.62
CA PRO A 152 -14.93 -34.43 14.02
C PRO A 152 -14.97 -35.33 12.78
N GLN A 153 -14.19 -36.39 12.77
CA GLN A 153 -14.24 -37.39 11.69
C GLN A 153 -15.67 -37.91 11.61
N ALA A 154 -16.33 -37.69 10.47
CA ALA A 154 -17.59 -38.34 10.18
C ALA A 154 -17.37 -39.87 10.17
N PRO A 155 -18.29 -40.68 10.72
CA PRO A 155 -18.14 -42.14 10.71
C PRO A 155 -18.06 -42.65 9.27
N ALA A 156 -17.18 -43.62 9.03
CA ALA A 156 -17.05 -44.27 7.74
C ALA A 156 -18.41 -44.79 7.22
N PRO A 157 -18.72 -44.67 5.92
CA PRO A 157 -19.97 -45.18 5.38
C PRO A 157 -20.00 -46.71 5.52
N ALA A 158 -21.05 -47.21 6.17
CA ALA A 158 -21.34 -48.63 6.24
C ALA A 158 -21.51 -49.19 4.82
N GLN A 159 -20.79 -50.27 4.52
CA GLN A 159 -20.91 -50.98 3.25
C GLN A 159 -22.34 -51.54 3.11
N ALA A 160 -23.05 -51.13 2.06
CA ALA A 160 -24.33 -51.70 1.69
C ALA A 160 -24.15 -53.09 1.07
N PRO A 161 -25.03 -54.07 1.35
CA PRO A 161 -24.90 -55.43 0.85
C PRO A 161 -25.08 -55.52 -0.67
N SER A 162 -24.20 -56.26 -1.34
CA SER A 162 -24.23 -56.51 -2.78
C SER A 162 -25.33 -57.52 -3.14
N TRP A 163 -26.30 -57.09 -3.96
CA TRP A 163 -27.21 -58.02 -4.64
C TRP A 163 -26.64 -58.40 -6.01
N GLN A 164 -26.37 -59.69 -6.22
CA GLN A 164 -25.93 -60.23 -7.52
C GLN A 164 -27.10 -60.27 -8.50
N GLN A 165 -26.90 -59.73 -9.71
CA GLN A 165 -27.88 -59.84 -10.81
C GLN A 165 -27.72 -61.18 -11.54
N PRO A 166 -28.82 -61.84 -11.96
CA PRO A 166 -28.77 -63.04 -12.81
C PRO A 166 -28.23 -62.71 -14.21
N THR A 167 -27.37 -63.57 -14.73
CA THR A 167 -26.79 -63.48 -16.08
C THR A 167 -27.84 -63.81 -17.15
N HIS A 168 -28.11 -62.87 -18.07
CA HIS A 168 -28.82 -63.14 -19.32
C HIS A 168 -27.81 -63.37 -20.48
N PRO A 169 -28.08 -64.32 -21.40
CA PRO A 169 -27.18 -64.61 -22.53
C PRO A 169 -27.22 -63.53 -23.63
N PRO A 170 -26.16 -63.46 -24.49
CA PRO A 170 -25.92 -62.31 -25.37
C PRO A 170 -26.84 -62.27 -26.60
N ALA A 171 -27.34 -61.08 -26.94
CA ALA A 171 -28.02 -60.79 -28.20
C ALA A 171 -27.02 -60.25 -29.25
N GLN A 172 -27.13 -60.75 -30.49
CA GLN A 172 -26.26 -60.42 -31.62
C GLN A 172 -26.50 -58.99 -32.18
N PRO A 173 -25.48 -58.35 -32.79
CA PRO A 173 -25.57 -56.97 -33.26
C PRO A 173 -26.29 -56.83 -34.62
N PRO A 174 -27.09 -55.76 -34.84
CA PRO A 174 -27.57 -55.41 -36.17
C PRO A 174 -26.56 -54.56 -36.97
N SER A 175 -26.60 -54.76 -38.28
CA SER A 175 -25.77 -54.22 -39.36
C SER A 175 -25.95 -52.73 -39.70
N GLN A 176 -24.88 -52.07 -40.16
CA GLN A 176 -24.82 -50.66 -40.58
C GLN A 176 -25.56 -50.38 -41.91
N PRO A 177 -26.21 -49.21 -42.08
CA PRO A 177 -26.65 -48.70 -43.38
C PRO A 177 -25.58 -47.85 -44.09
N PRO A 178 -25.64 -47.71 -45.43
CA PRO A 178 -24.58 -47.13 -46.26
C PRO A 178 -24.63 -45.59 -46.38
N SER A 179 -23.46 -45.00 -46.65
CA SER A 179 -23.17 -43.58 -46.82
C SER A 179 -23.45 -43.05 -48.24
N GLN A 180 -23.95 -41.81 -48.35
CA GLN A 180 -23.89 -40.99 -49.58
C GLN A 180 -23.04 -39.74 -49.35
N PRO A 181 -22.16 -39.33 -50.27
CA PRO A 181 -21.56 -38.01 -50.30
C PRO A 181 -22.34 -37.03 -51.19
N ALA A 182 -22.37 -35.76 -50.78
CA ALA A 182 -22.93 -34.65 -51.54
C ALA A 182 -21.98 -34.20 -52.67
N ALA A 183 -22.57 -33.86 -53.82
CA ALA A 183 -21.91 -33.20 -54.94
C ALA A 183 -21.61 -31.73 -54.62
N ARG A 184 -20.50 -31.19 -55.14
CA ARG A 184 -20.19 -29.76 -55.19
C ARG A 184 -19.94 -29.36 -56.64
N MET A 185 -20.65 -28.33 -57.10
CA MET A 185 -20.39 -27.67 -58.38
C MET A 185 -19.12 -26.81 -58.28
N ALA A 186 -18.30 -26.89 -59.32
CA ALA A 186 -17.57 -25.79 -59.95
C ALA A 186 -17.59 -26.09 -61.46
#